data_AF-A0AAW0C891-F1
#
_entry.id   AF-A0AAW0C891-F1
#
_cell.length_a   1.000
_cell.length_b   1.000
_cell.length_c   1.000
_cell.angle_alpha   90.00
_cell.angle_beta   90.00
_cell.angle_gamma   90.00
#
_symmetry.space_group_name_H-M   'P 1'
#
loop_
_entity.id
_entity.type
_entity.pdbx_description
1 polymer ?
#
loop_
_entity_poly.entity_id
_entity_poly.type
_entity_poly.pdbx_seq_one_letter_code
_entity_poly.pdbx_strand_id
1 'polypeptide(L)'
;MCGGTCGIGIKGGKPDSDCPSLYHFLIKTSKKFLPTRPCTNVPIICAMEGCKETHWKYNFKQHMNERHPDWQRLGVPSTFVEAIQISSEEQLKLGIPSHIAAEWPPPRPPPTVETVTARPCTLARTVL
;
A
#
# COMPACT_ATOMS: atom_id res chain seq x y z
N MET A 1 -10.65 39.68 4.50
CA MET A 1 -10.25 39.15 5.81
C MET A 1 -11.44 38.40 6.38
N CYS A 2 -11.38 37.07 6.50
CA CYS A 2 -12.46 36.27 7.07
C CYS A 2 -12.14 36.02 8.55
N GLY A 3 -12.69 36.86 9.43
CA GLY A 3 -12.47 36.83 10.89
C GLY A 3 -13.64 36.22 11.66
N GLY A 4 -14.26 35.17 11.13
CA GLY A 4 -15.39 34.47 11.77
C GLY A 4 -15.12 32.97 11.88
N THR A 5 -15.60 32.35 12.96
CA THR A 5 -15.59 30.89 13.16
C THR A 5 -16.33 30.21 12.01
N CYS A 6 -15.61 29.47 11.16
CA CYS A 6 -16.21 28.70 10.08
C CYS A 6 -16.88 27.45 10.64
N GLY A 7 -18.16 27.24 10.31
CA GLY A 7 -18.82 25.95 10.53
C GLY A 7 -18.19 24.88 9.62
N ILE A 8 -17.91 23.71 10.17
CA ILE A 8 -17.49 22.52 9.41
C ILE A 8 -18.51 21.42 9.71
N GLY A 9 -19.01 20.76 8.66
CA GLY A 9 -19.99 19.68 8.78
C GLY A 9 -19.86 18.65 7.65
N ILE A 10 -20.69 17.62 7.71
CA ILE A 10 -20.83 16.65 6.61
C ILE A 10 -22.28 16.67 6.14
N LYS A 11 -22.51 17.08 4.88
CA LYS A 11 -23.83 17.02 4.23
C LYS A 11 -23.77 16.06 3.06
N GLY A 12 -24.66 15.05 3.05
CA GLY A 12 -24.75 14.07 1.95
C GLY A 12 -23.45 13.28 1.71
N GLY A 13 -22.63 13.06 2.75
CA GLY A 13 -21.35 12.34 2.65
C GLY A 13 -20.20 13.15 2.05
N LYS A 14 -20.32 14.48 1.98
CA LYS A 14 -19.26 15.40 1.55
C LYS A 14 -18.92 16.39 2.67
N PRO A 15 -17.65 16.82 2.78
CA PRO A 15 -17.28 17.95 3.65
C PRO A 15 -18.02 19.21 3.21
N ASP A 16 -18.67 19.87 4.16
CA ASP A 16 -19.43 21.11 3.98
C ASP A 16 -18.89 22.16 4.95
N SER A 17 -18.76 23.40 4.49
CA SER A 17 -18.29 24.51 5.31
C SER A 17 -18.81 25.83 4.77
N ASP A 18 -19.08 26.77 5.66
CA ASP A 18 -19.50 28.13 5.30
C ASP A 18 -18.31 29.02 4.89
N CYS A 19 -17.10 28.44 4.80
CA CYS A 19 -15.91 29.18 4.38
C CYS A 19 -16.00 29.53 2.88
N PRO A 20 -15.88 30.81 2.49
CA PRO A 20 -15.89 31.22 1.08
C PRO A 20 -14.67 30.70 0.28
N SER A 21 -13.68 30.14 0.97
CA SER A 21 -12.52 29.47 0.38
C SER A 21 -12.60 27.93 0.46
N LEU A 22 -13.78 27.36 0.71
CA LEU A 22 -13.97 25.92 0.79
C LEU A 22 -13.61 25.25 -0.54
N TYR A 23 -12.55 24.45 -0.51
CA TYR A 23 -12.17 23.60 -1.63
C TYR A 23 -12.84 22.24 -1.50
N HIS A 24 -13.83 21.97 -2.36
CA HIS A 24 -14.49 20.66 -2.40
C HIS A 24 -13.60 19.63 -3.12
N PHE A 25 -12.88 18.81 -2.36
CA PHE A 25 -12.18 17.66 -2.91
C PHE A 25 -13.07 16.40 -2.87
N LEU A 26 -13.16 15.70 -4.00
CA LEU A 26 -13.90 14.46 -4.12
C LEU A 26 -13.03 13.30 -3.62
N ILE A 27 -13.24 12.86 -2.37
CA ILE A 27 -12.51 11.70 -1.79
C ILE A 27 -12.59 10.46 -2.70
N LYS A 28 -13.72 10.24 -3.38
CA LYS A 28 -13.90 9.09 -4.29
C LYS A 28 -12.97 9.11 -5.51
N THR A 29 -12.61 10.28 -6.05
CA THR A 29 -11.68 10.35 -7.19
C THR A 29 -10.22 10.33 -6.70
N SER A 30 -9.93 10.86 -5.51
CA SER A 30 -8.61 10.76 -4.87
C SER A 30 -8.17 9.33 -4.55
N LYS A 31 -9.12 8.40 -4.43
CA LYS A 31 -8.86 6.97 -4.15
C LYS A 31 -8.30 6.17 -5.33
N LYS A 32 -8.33 6.69 -6.55
CA LYS A 32 -7.86 5.96 -7.73
C LYS A 32 -6.62 6.64 -8.29
N PHE A 33 -5.54 5.88 -8.41
CA PHE A 33 -4.41 6.29 -9.23
C PHE A 33 -4.90 6.45 -10.67
N LEU A 34 -4.74 7.67 -11.22
CA LEU A 34 -4.97 7.93 -12.63
C LEU A 34 -3.61 8.26 -13.25
N PRO A 35 -3.20 7.59 -14.35
CA PRO A 35 -1.93 7.91 -15.01
C PRO A 35 -1.82 9.38 -15.43
N THR A 36 -2.95 10.02 -15.74
CA THR A 36 -3.04 11.43 -16.12
C THR A 36 -2.97 12.39 -14.94
N ARG A 37 -3.22 11.91 -13.71
CA ARG A 37 -3.21 12.68 -12.46
C ARG A 37 -2.73 11.77 -11.32
N PRO A 38 -1.41 11.49 -11.24
CA PRO A 38 -0.88 10.61 -10.21
C PRO A 38 -1.20 11.20 -8.83
N CYS A 39 -1.95 10.46 -8.03
CA CYS A 39 -2.34 10.85 -6.69
C CYS A 39 -2.00 9.71 -5.75
N THR A 40 -1.04 9.93 -4.86
CA THR A 40 -0.65 8.97 -3.82
C THR A 40 -1.47 9.11 -2.54
N ASN A 41 -2.43 10.06 -2.51
CA ASN A 41 -3.42 10.21 -1.44
C ASN A 41 -4.52 9.16 -1.58
N VAL A 42 -4.12 7.88 -1.61
CA VAL A 42 -5.03 6.75 -1.51
C VAL A 42 -5.00 6.26 -0.07
N PRO A 43 -6.10 6.36 0.69
CA PRO A 43 -6.19 5.80 2.03
C PRO A 43 -6.36 4.28 1.91
N ILE A 44 -5.50 3.52 2.58
CA ILE A 44 -5.48 2.06 2.59
C ILE A 44 -5.62 1.61 4.05
N ILE A 45 -6.44 0.58 4.29
CA ILE A 45 -6.65 -0.02 5.61
C ILE A 45 -5.56 -1.08 5.81
N CYS A 46 -4.90 -1.09 6.97
CA CYS A 46 -3.90 -2.11 7.28
C CYS A 46 -4.52 -3.52 7.28
N ALA A 47 -3.86 -4.47 6.61
CA ALA A 47 -4.32 -5.86 6.53
C ALA A 47 -3.76 -6.77 7.64
N MET A 48 -3.00 -6.23 8.58
CA MET A 48 -2.46 -6.98 9.71
C MET A 48 -3.58 -7.35 10.68
N GLU A 49 -3.58 -8.58 11.17
CA GLU A 49 -4.60 -9.06 12.11
C GLU A 49 -4.63 -8.18 13.37
N GLY A 50 -5.82 -7.70 13.74
CA GLY A 50 -6.01 -6.79 14.87
C GLY A 50 -5.68 -5.32 14.59
N CYS A 51 -5.02 -4.99 13.47
CA CYS A 51 -4.78 -3.61 13.06
C CYS A 51 -5.98 -3.06 12.26
N LYS A 52 -6.54 -1.94 12.72
CA LYS A 52 -7.67 -1.26 12.04
C LYS A 52 -7.31 0.15 11.58
N GLU A 53 -6.01 0.47 11.59
CA GLU A 53 -5.54 1.80 11.21
C GLU A 53 -5.63 1.99 9.68
N THR A 54 -5.93 3.22 9.28
CA THR A 54 -5.97 3.63 7.88
C THR A 54 -4.88 4.66 7.64
N HIS A 55 -4.00 4.38 6.67
CA HIS A 55 -2.87 5.25 6.35
C HIS A 55 -2.88 5.62 4.87
N TRP A 56 -2.22 6.72 4.51
CA TRP A 56 -1.93 7.02 3.12
C TRP A 56 -0.86 6.08 2.59
N LYS A 57 -0.91 5.75 1.29
CA LYS A 57 0.05 4.85 0.63
C LYS A 57 1.52 5.17 0.96
N TYR A 58 1.91 6.44 0.93
CA TYR A 58 3.29 6.89 1.22
C TYR A 58 3.68 6.81 2.71
N ASN A 59 2.72 6.73 3.63
CA ASN A 59 2.98 6.58 5.06
C ASN A 59 3.06 5.11 5.50
N PHE A 60 2.68 4.16 4.64
CA PHE A 60 2.64 2.75 5.03
C PHE A 60 4.02 2.19 5.42
N LYS A 61 5.11 2.70 4.82
CA LYS A 61 6.47 2.30 5.21
C LYS A 61 6.73 2.51 6.69
N GLN A 62 6.42 3.70 7.17
CA GLN A 62 6.59 4.05 8.57
C GLN A 62 5.67 3.21 9.46
N HIS A 63 4.38 3.13 9.11
CA HIS A 63 3.41 2.34 9.87
C HIS A 63 3.85 0.88 10.03
N MET A 64 4.26 0.22 8.93
CA MET A 64 4.68 -1.18 8.98
C MET A 64 5.95 -1.36 9.82
N ASN A 65 6.92 -0.45 9.74
CA ASN A 65 8.15 -0.53 10.53
C ASN A 65 7.90 -0.30 12.04
N GLU A 66 6.99 0.60 12.40
CA GLU A 66 6.73 0.97 13.80
C GLU A 66 5.74 0.02 14.50
N ARG A 67 4.67 -0.39 13.79
CA ARG A 67 3.59 -1.19 14.38
C ARG A 67 3.68 -2.67 14.08
N HIS A 68 4.38 -3.04 13.00
CA HIS A 68 4.42 -4.41 12.50
C HIS A 68 5.84 -4.83 12.07
N PRO A 69 6.87 -4.72 12.92
CA PRO A 69 8.27 -4.93 12.51
C PRO A 69 8.52 -6.29 11.82
N ASP A 70 7.79 -7.34 12.21
CA ASP A 70 7.89 -8.69 11.63
C ASP A 70 6.86 -8.98 10.53
N TRP A 71 6.20 -7.96 9.96
CA TRP A 71 5.12 -8.16 8.97
C TRP A 71 5.52 -9.00 7.76
N GLN A 72 6.78 -8.90 7.33
CA GLN A 72 7.29 -9.69 6.20
C GLN A 72 7.30 -11.19 6.50
N ARG A 73 7.45 -11.58 7.77
CA ARG A 73 7.43 -12.98 8.23
C ARG A 73 6.02 -13.47 8.49
N LEU A 74 5.14 -12.60 8.98
CA LEU A 74 3.77 -12.93 9.39
C LEU A 74 2.84 -13.24 8.22
N GLY A 75 3.28 -13.02 6.98
CA GLY A 75 2.54 -13.42 5.78
C GLY A 75 1.38 -12.47 5.49
N VAL A 76 1.69 -11.33 4.89
CA VAL A 76 0.67 -10.37 4.46
C VAL A 76 0.13 -10.74 3.06
N PRO A 77 -1.19 -10.59 2.79
CA PRO A 77 -1.75 -10.87 1.48
C PRO A 77 -1.01 -10.14 0.35
N SER A 78 -0.74 -10.82 -0.76
CA SER A 78 -0.07 -10.21 -1.92
C SER A 78 -0.79 -8.97 -2.44
N THR A 79 -2.12 -9.02 -2.47
CA THR A 79 -2.99 -7.91 -2.88
C THR A 79 -2.79 -6.65 -2.02
N PHE A 80 -2.51 -6.81 -0.73
CA PHE A 80 -2.21 -5.69 0.15
C PHE A 80 -0.81 -5.12 -0.12
N VAL A 81 0.18 -5.99 -0.33
CA VAL A 81 1.55 -5.57 -0.68
C VAL A 81 1.55 -4.75 -1.97
N GLU A 82 0.83 -5.21 -2.99
CA GLU A 82 0.63 -4.48 -4.25
C GLU A 82 -0.06 -3.13 -4.03
N ALA A 83 -1.07 -3.07 -3.15
CA ALA A 83 -1.80 -1.83 -2.87
C ALA A 83 -0.91 -0.75 -2.21
N ILE A 84 0.02 -1.16 -1.33
CA ILE A 84 0.93 -0.23 -0.64
C ILE A 84 2.23 0.05 -1.41
N GLN A 85 2.50 -0.69 -2.49
CA GLN A 85 3.75 -0.56 -3.26
C GLN A 85 3.78 0.72 -4.07
N ILE A 86 4.81 1.55 -3.86
CA ILE A 86 5.08 2.73 -4.68
C ILE A 86 6.21 2.40 -5.66
N SER A 87 5.84 2.14 -6.92
CA SER A 87 6.81 1.77 -7.96
C SER A 87 7.72 2.95 -8.33
N SER A 88 8.90 2.65 -8.89
CA SER A 88 9.80 3.69 -9.39
C SER A 88 9.13 4.58 -10.45
N GLU A 89 8.30 4.00 -11.33
CA GLU A 89 7.55 4.74 -12.34
C GLU A 89 6.54 5.72 -11.72
N GLU A 90 5.84 5.30 -10.65
CA GLU A 90 4.92 6.16 -9.91
C GLU A 90 5.69 7.35 -9.28
N GLN A 91 6.87 7.09 -8.72
CA GLN A 91 7.73 8.12 -8.14
C GLN A 91 8.21 9.12 -9.20
N LEU A 92 8.65 8.64 -10.36
CA LEU A 92 9.07 9.50 -11.47
C LEU A 92 7.94 10.40 -11.97
N LYS A 93 6.71 9.87 -12.08
CA LYS A 93 5.52 10.65 -12.46
C LYS A 93 5.13 11.70 -11.43
N LEU A 94 5.51 11.51 -10.17
CA LEU A 94 5.35 12.49 -9.09
C LEU A 94 6.48 13.54 -9.10
N GLY A 95 7.44 13.45 -10.02
CA GLY A 95 8.59 14.34 -10.09
C GLY A 95 9.69 14.01 -9.08
N ILE A 96 9.67 12.83 -8.47
CA ILE A 96 10.75 12.37 -7.58
C ILE A 96 11.96 12.01 -8.46
N PRO A 97 13.15 12.61 -8.22
CA PRO A 97 14.35 12.28 -8.98
C PRO A 97 14.72 10.79 -8.89
N SER A 98 15.15 10.20 -10.00
CA SER A 98 15.49 8.77 -10.09
C SER A 98 16.56 8.31 -9.09
N HIS A 99 17.50 9.18 -8.75
CA HIS A 99 18.59 8.87 -7.83
C HIS A 99 18.15 8.76 -6.35
N ILE A 100 16.95 9.24 -6.01
CA ILE A 100 16.34 9.05 -4.68
C ILE A 100 15.12 8.13 -4.72
N ALA A 101 14.67 7.75 -5.91
CA ALA A 101 13.53 6.85 -6.06
C ALA A 101 13.90 5.47 -5.52
N ALA A 102 13.10 4.96 -4.59
CA ALA A 102 13.34 3.67 -3.95
C ALA A 102 12.03 2.89 -3.86
N GLU A 103 12.02 1.68 -4.40
CA GLU A 103 10.83 0.84 -4.35
C GLU A 103 10.60 0.33 -2.93
N TRP A 104 9.35 0.49 -2.49
CA TRP A 104 8.92 -0.06 -1.22
C TRP A 104 7.45 -0.47 -1.30
N PRO A 105 7.07 -1.65 -0.77
CA PRO A 105 7.95 -2.70 -0.24
C PRO A 105 8.89 -3.30 -1.30
N PRO A 106 10.06 -3.84 -0.93
CA PRO A 106 10.92 -4.53 -1.88
C PRO A 106 10.18 -5.74 -2.48
N PRO A 107 10.38 -6.04 -3.77
CA PRO A 107 9.78 -7.22 -4.39
C PRO A 107 10.19 -8.47 -3.62
N ARG A 108 9.24 -9.39 -3.40
CA ARG A 108 9.57 -10.69 -2.79
C ARG A 108 10.61 -11.38 -3.66
N PRO A 109 11.69 -11.96 -3.09
CA PRO A 109 12.54 -12.85 -3.85
C PRO A 109 11.67 -13.97 -4.43
N PRO A 110 11.93 -14.42 -5.67
CA PRO A 110 11.21 -15.55 -6.22
C PRO A 110 11.31 -16.73 -5.23
N PRO A 111 10.26 -17.56 -5.08
CA PRO A 111 10.40 -18.78 -4.31
C PRO A 111 11.60 -19.52 -4.87
N THR A 112 12.61 -19.75 -4.05
CA THR A 112 13.73 -20.62 -4.43
C THR A 112 13.10 -21.92 -4.85
N VAL A 113 13.21 -22.25 -6.14
CA VAL A 113 12.80 -23.56 -6.66
C VAL A 113 13.72 -24.55 -5.97
N GLU A 114 13.28 -25.08 -4.83
CA GLU A 114 13.92 -26.24 -4.24
C GLU A 114 13.85 -27.30 -5.33
N THR A 115 15.02 -27.59 -5.90
CA THR A 115 15.15 -28.66 -6.86
C THR A 115 14.84 -29.92 -6.07
N VAL A 116 13.61 -30.41 -6.16
CA VAL A 116 13.22 -31.70 -5.62
C VAL A 116 14.06 -32.71 -6.40
N THR A 117 15.23 -33.04 -5.87
CA THR A 117 16.00 -34.18 -6.34
C THR A 117 15.11 -35.38 -6.11
N ALA A 118 14.57 -35.92 -7.21
CA ALA A 118 13.77 -37.13 -7.20
C ALA A 118 14.51 -38.19 -6.37
N ARG A 119 13.90 -38.62 -5.27
CA ARG A 119 14.43 -39.75 -4.51
C ARG A 119 14.41 -40.97 -5.45
N PRO A 120 15.54 -41.66 -5.66
CA PRO A 120 15.53 -42.87 -6.46
C PRO A 120 14.64 -43.91 -5.77
N CYS A 121 13.68 -44.44 -6.53
CA CYS A 121 12.80 -45.51 -6.12
C CYS A 121 13.62 -46.80 -6.03
N THR A 122 14.06 -47.18 -4.82
CA THR A 122 14.68 -48.49 -4.59
C THR A 122 13.60 -49.56 -4.57
N LEU A 123 13.41 -50.24 -5.70
CA LEU A 123 12.69 -51.51 -5.76
C LEU A 123 13.47 -52.56 -4.94
N ALA A 124 12.90 -52.98 -3.82
CA ALA A 124 13.38 -54.14 -3.08
C ALA A 124 13.16 -55.39 -3.96
N ARG A 125 14.27 -56.02 -4.38
CA ARG A 125 14.26 -57.28 -5.12
C ARG A 125 14.19 -58.42 -4.10
N THR A 126 13.00 -58.94 -3.85
CA THR A 126 12.83 -60.19 -3.09
C THR A 126 13.34 -61.34 -3.96
N VAL A 127 14.40 -62.00 -3.50
CA VAL A 127 14.88 -63.27 -4.06
C VAL A 127 14.15 -64.38 -3.29
N LEU A 128 13.44 -65.23 -4.03
CA LEU A 128 12.86 -66.50 -3.56
C LEU A 128 13.94 -67.59 -3.53
#